data_AF-A0A250K4H2-F1
#
_entry.id   AF-A0A250K4H2-F1
#
_cell.length_a   1.000
_cell.length_b   1.000
_cell.length_c   1.000
_cell.angle_alpha   90.00
_cell.angle_beta   90.00
_cell.angle_gamma   90.00
#
_symmetry.space_group_name_H-M   'P 1'
#
loop_
_entity.id
_entity.type
_entity.pdbx_description
1 polymer ?
#
loop_
_entity_poly.entity_id
_entity_poly.type
_entity_poly.pdbx_seq_one_letter_code
_entity_poly.pdbx_strand_id
1 'polypeptide(L)' 'MHRPCPRTRHSKRGSNVSWVTAQDDSHNADLPEWRRRCIRNYGDCKEGLFAGPCYDCLRMCEGQQDWPIEVCGPKRKKR' A
#
# COMPACT_ATOMS: atom_id res chain seq x y z
N MET A 1 45.17 -49.56 -11.47
CA MET A 1 43.77 -49.24 -11.87
C MET A 1 42.85 -49.67 -10.75
N HIS A 2 42.56 -48.81 -9.77
CA HIS A 2 41.63 -49.13 -8.68
C HIS A 2 40.65 -47.98 -8.50
N ARG A 3 39.40 -48.21 -8.90
CA ARG A 3 38.26 -47.33 -8.66
C ARG A 3 37.62 -47.71 -7.33
N PRO A 4 37.32 -46.74 -6.46
CA PRO A 4 36.27 -46.91 -5.47
C PRO A 4 34.99 -46.15 -5.90
N CYS A 5 33.87 -46.88 -6.02
CA CYS A 5 32.54 -46.30 -5.81
C CYS A 5 32.22 -46.42 -4.33
N PRO A 6 31.63 -45.38 -3.70
CA PRO A 6 30.40 -45.65 -2.98
C PRO A 6 29.34 -44.54 -3.11
N ARG A 7 28.12 -45.02 -3.37
CA ARG A 7 26.84 -44.62 -2.77
C ARG A 7 26.77 -43.21 -2.16
N THR A 8 25.81 -42.42 -2.61
CA THR A 8 24.60 -42.14 -1.81
C THR A 8 23.53 -41.43 -2.65
N ARG A 9 22.34 -42.01 -2.58
CA ARG A 9 21.05 -41.50 -3.03
C ARG A 9 20.74 -40.21 -2.27
N HIS A 10 20.72 -39.06 -2.94
CA HIS A 10 20.02 -37.89 -2.44
C HIS A 10 18.66 -37.76 -3.15
N SER A 11 17.69 -38.45 -2.54
CA SER A 11 16.29 -38.07 -2.54
C SER A 11 16.12 -36.94 -1.53
N LYS A 12 15.48 -35.84 -1.94
CA LYS A 12 14.83 -34.73 -1.18
C LYS A 12 14.93 -33.49 -2.08
N ARG A 13 13.87 -32.76 -2.41
CA ARG A 13 12.58 -32.54 -1.76
C ARG A 13 11.67 -31.98 -2.85
N GLY A 14 10.41 -32.40 -2.85
CA GLY A 14 9.36 -31.57 -3.42
C GLY A 14 9.38 -30.23 -2.70
N SER A 15 9.35 -29.16 -3.47
CA SER A 15 8.86 -27.88 -3.02
C SER A 15 7.88 -27.42 -4.09
N ASN A 16 6.63 -27.88 -3.93
CA ASN A 16 5.46 -27.17 -4.42
C ASN A 16 5.48 -25.81 -3.72
N VAL A 17 6.20 -24.87 -4.30
CA VAL A 17 6.26 -23.50 -3.81
C VAL A 17 4.97 -22.84 -4.30
N SER A 18 3.94 -23.00 -3.47
CA SER A 18 2.82 -22.08 -3.40
C SER A 18 3.35 -20.80 -2.76
N TRP A 19 4.09 -20.01 -3.54
CA TRP A 19 4.09 -18.57 -3.27
C TRP A 19 2.85 -18.05 -3.97
N VAL A 20 1.73 -18.01 -3.24
CA VAL A 20 0.83 -16.87 -3.40
C VAL A 20 1.65 -15.66 -2.93
N THR A 21 2.57 -15.19 -3.77
CA THR A 21 3.07 -13.82 -3.65
C THR A 21 1.95 -12.97 -4.18
N ALA A 22 1.05 -12.69 -3.24
CA ALA A 22 0.22 -11.50 -3.15
C ALA A 22 0.26 -10.64 -4.41
N GLN A 23 -0.83 -10.73 -5.14
CA GLN A 23 -1.59 -9.60 -5.67
C GLN A 23 -1.30 -8.24 -4.99
N ASP A 24 -0.12 -7.66 -5.18
CA ASP A 24 0.22 -6.37 -4.60
C ASP A 24 1.26 -5.58 -5.43
N ASP A 25 1.28 -5.72 -6.75
CA ASP A 25 2.07 -4.79 -7.59
C ASP A 25 1.29 -4.24 -8.80
N SER A 26 0.03 -4.66 -9.01
CA SER A 26 -0.82 -4.11 -10.07
C SER A 26 -1.68 -2.91 -9.65
N HIS A 27 -1.60 -2.45 -8.40
CA HIS A 27 -2.40 -1.31 -7.90
C HIS A 27 -1.79 0.08 -8.17
N ASN A 28 -0.62 0.18 -8.79
CA ASN A 28 0.07 1.47 -9.01
C ASN A 28 -0.10 2.07 -10.42
N ALA A 29 -0.74 1.38 -11.36
CA ALA A 29 -0.91 1.91 -12.73
C ALA A 29 -2.22 2.69 -12.94
N ASP A 30 -3.22 2.47 -12.09
CA ASP A 30 -4.57 3.04 -12.22
C ASP A 30 -4.99 3.64 -10.87
N LEU A 31 -4.33 4.73 -10.45
CA LEU A 31 -4.71 5.40 -9.21
C LEU A 31 -6.13 5.95 -9.39
N PRO A 32 -7.12 5.39 -8.66
CA PRO A 32 -8.51 5.82 -8.79
C PRO A 32 -8.64 7.29 -8.41
N GLU A 33 -9.64 7.97 -8.96
CA GLU A 33 -9.80 9.42 -8.83
C GLU A 33 -9.82 9.90 -7.38
N TRP A 34 -10.31 9.06 -6.46
CA TRP A 34 -10.29 9.33 -5.03
C TRP A 34 -8.87 9.51 -4.48
N ARG A 35 -7.90 8.72 -4.94
CA ARG A 35 -6.51 8.78 -4.45
C ARG A 35 -5.84 10.07 -4.88
N ARG A 36 -6.11 10.51 -6.12
CA ARG A 36 -5.74 11.86 -6.62
C ARG A 36 -6.40 12.98 -5.84
N ARG A 37 -7.63 12.80 -5.37
CA ARG A 37 -8.34 13.78 -4.55
C ARG A 37 -7.75 13.87 -3.14
N CYS A 38 -7.37 12.75 -2.56
CA CYS A 38 -6.78 12.71 -1.22
C CYS A 38 -5.35 13.25 -1.17
N ILE A 39 -4.53 13.02 -2.19
CA ILE A 39 -3.21 13.66 -2.29
C ILE A 39 -3.35 15.18 -2.38
N ARG A 40 -4.32 15.69 -3.17
CA ARG A 40 -4.62 17.12 -3.26
C ARG A 40 -5.04 17.70 -1.91
N ASN A 41 -6.02 17.09 -1.25
CA ASN A 41 -6.50 17.55 0.05
C ASN A 41 -5.44 17.42 1.15
N TYR A 42 -4.56 16.41 1.08
CA TYR A 42 -3.42 16.29 1.97
C TYR A 42 -2.42 17.43 1.80
N GLY A 43 -2.15 17.84 0.55
CA GLY A 43 -1.35 19.04 0.26
C GLY A 43 -1.99 20.29 0.88
N ASP A 44 -3.28 20.49 0.65
CA ASP A 44 -4.07 21.60 1.21
C ASP A 44 -4.05 21.59 2.76
N CYS A 45 -4.11 20.41 3.37
CA CYS A 45 -3.97 20.23 4.81
C CYS A 45 -2.57 20.57 5.32
N LYS A 46 -1.52 20.20 4.58
CA LYS A 46 -0.13 20.59 4.88
C LYS A 46 0.10 22.09 4.74
N GLU A 47 -0.63 22.75 3.84
CA GLU A 47 -0.62 24.22 3.70
C GLU A 47 -1.43 24.94 4.79
N GLY A 48 -2.11 24.20 5.66
CA GLY A 48 -2.92 24.75 6.75
C GLY A 48 -4.30 25.25 6.31
N LEU A 49 -4.75 24.90 5.11
CA LEU A 49 -6.08 25.21 4.60
C LEU A 49 -7.15 24.28 5.18
N PHE A 50 -6.78 23.04 5.54
CA PHE A 50 -7.64 22.11 6.26
C PHE A 50 -7.30 22.07 7.77
N ALA A 51 -8.30 21.80 8.60
CA ALA A 51 -8.12 21.57 10.03
C ALA A 51 -8.20 20.07 10.33
N GLY A 52 -7.25 19.57 11.13
CA GLY A 52 -7.24 18.17 11.59
C GLY A 52 -5.88 17.50 11.41
N PRO A 53 -5.74 16.23 11.85
CA PRO A 53 -4.53 15.45 11.67
C PRO A 53 -4.41 14.96 10.21
N CYS A 54 -3.70 15.72 9.38
CA CYS A 54 -3.58 15.45 7.93
C CYS A 54 -3.17 14.01 7.58
N TYR A 55 -2.27 13.42 8.37
CA TYR A 55 -1.80 12.05 8.16
C TYR A 55 -2.89 11.00 8.45
N ASP A 56 -3.70 11.24 9.48
CA ASP A 56 -4.81 10.36 9.84
C ASP A 56 -5.92 10.40 8.79
N CYS A 57 -6.18 11.59 8.24
CA CYS A 57 -7.14 11.78 7.16
C CYS A 57 -6.70 11.14 5.85
N LEU A 58 -5.39 11.12 5.56
CA LEU A 58 -4.85 10.39 4.42
C LEU A 58 -5.05 8.87 4.60
N ARG A 59 -4.76 8.34 5.79
CA ARG A 59 -4.97 6.92 6.12
C ARG A 59 -6.45 6.52 6.07
N MET A 60 -7.34 7.37 6.59
CA MET A 60 -8.79 7.22 6.48
C MET A 60 -9.24 7.22 5.03
N CYS A 61 -8.70 8.13 4.21
CA CYS A 61 -9.00 8.13 2.79
C CYS A 61 -8.55 6.84 2.09
N GLU A 62 -7.41 6.25 2.45
CA GLU A 62 -6.99 4.98 1.85
C GLU A 62 -7.93 3.82 2.20
N GLY A 63 -8.50 3.80 3.41
CA GLY A 63 -9.46 2.78 3.83
C GLY A 63 -10.88 2.98 3.29
N GLN A 64 -11.35 4.23 3.30
CA GLN A 64 -12.71 4.60 2.88
C GLN A 64 -12.80 4.91 1.39
N GLN A 65 -11.65 5.14 0.74
CA GLN A 65 -11.55 5.59 -0.65
C GLN A 65 -12.22 6.94 -0.90
N ASP A 66 -12.34 7.77 0.14
CA ASP A 66 -12.85 9.14 0.03
C ASP A 66 -12.25 10.02 1.14
N TRP A 67 -12.05 11.31 0.83
CA TRP A 67 -11.46 12.21 1.81
C TRP A 67 -12.50 12.60 2.86
N PRO A 68 -12.26 12.34 4.16
CA PRO A 68 -13.22 12.64 5.21
C PRO A 68 -13.29 14.15 5.48
N ILE A 69 -14.06 14.88 4.66
CA ILE A 69 -14.29 16.33 4.78
C ILE A 69 -14.95 16.74 6.10
N GLU A 70 -15.59 15.80 6.78
CA GLU A 70 -16.19 15.97 8.10
C GLU A 70 -15.15 16.05 9.22
N VAL A 71 -14.01 15.34 9.07
CA VAL A 71 -12.92 15.31 10.07
C VAL A 71 -11.77 16.21 9.65
N CYS A 72 -11.30 16.05 8.42
CA CYS A 72 -10.40 16.96 7.74
C CYS A 72 -11.20 17.76 6.72
N GLY A 73 -11.92 18.76 7.21
CA GLY A 73 -12.59 19.76 6.38
C GLY A 73 -11.71 20.99 6.15
N PRO A 74 -11.94 21.73 5.05
CA PRO A 74 -11.31 23.02 4.88
C PRO A 74 -11.70 23.86 6.10
N LYS A 75 -10.69 24.42 6.76
CA LYS A 75 -10.87 25.27 7.93
C LYS A 75 -11.59 26.50 7.40
N ARG A 76 -12.93 26.49 7.46
CA ARG A 76 -13.76 27.57 6.90
C ARG A 76 -13.16 28.88 7.38
N LYS A 77 -12.57 29.65 6.44
CA LYS A 77 -12.22 31.03 6.70
C LYS A 77 -13.54 31.68 7.08
N LYS A 78 -13.72 31.92 8.38
CA LYS A 78 -14.72 32.84 8.89
C LYS A 78 -14.27 34.19 8.34
N ARG A 79 -14.79 34.55 7.17
CA ARG A 79 -14.59 35.88 6.57
C ARG A 79 -15.44 36.88 7.34
#